data_AF-A0A327TWQ3-F1
#
_entry.id   AF-A0A327TWQ3-F1
#
_cell.length_a   1.000
_cell.length_b   1.000
_cell.length_c   1.000
_cell.angle_alpha   90.00
_cell.angle_beta   90.00
_cell.angle_gamma   90.00
#
_symmetry.space_group_name_H-M   'P 1'
#
loop_
_entity.id
_entity.type
_entity.pdbx_description
1 polymer ?
#
loop_
_entity_poly.entity_id
_entity_poly.type
_entity_poly.pdbx_seq_one_letter_code
_entity_poly.pdbx_strand_id
1 'polypeptide(L)'
;MLVEGLVAVAAAGGGAVVQAAATDALPALPVGFTGRQDDLEFVLGVLEPGRGQGGPAVAVLSGWGGVGKTTLAHAAGHASQKQGWYTGVLLVDLHGYDPQPTLAEDALEALLRSLGVRLEHIPPPGAGREALYRSQLNARQEAGERLLLVADNASSVS
;
A
#
# COMPACT_ATOMS: atom_id res chain seq x y z
N MET A 1 8.84 -18.20 -9.14
CA MET A 1 9.59 -16.94 -9.08
C MET A 1 8.79 -16.03 -8.17
N LEU A 2 9.34 -15.74 -7.00
CA LEU A 2 8.61 -15.15 -5.87
C LEU A 2 8.57 -13.64 -6.07
N VAL A 3 7.36 -13.10 -6.14
CA VAL A 3 7.11 -11.66 -6.18
C VAL A 3 7.40 -11.06 -4.81
N GLU A 4 8.52 -10.36 -4.67
CA GLU A 4 8.85 -9.60 -3.47
C GLU A 4 8.11 -8.25 -3.54
N GLY A 5 6.82 -8.25 -3.22
CA GLY A 5 5.98 -7.03 -3.19
C GLY A 5 5.48 -6.74 -1.78
N LEU A 6 6.11 -5.80 -1.06
CA LEU A 6 5.76 -5.53 0.33
C LEU A 6 4.41 -4.82 0.47
N VAL A 7 3.53 -5.29 1.36
CA VAL A 7 2.22 -4.66 1.63
C VAL A 7 2.14 -4.20 3.09
N ALA A 8 2.04 -2.90 3.32
CA ALA A 8 1.66 -2.33 4.60
C ALA A 8 0.16 -2.01 4.57
N VAL A 9 -0.64 -2.64 5.42
CA VAL A 9 -2.08 -2.39 5.51
C VAL A 9 -2.35 -1.59 6.77
N ALA A 10 -2.86 -0.37 6.63
CA ALA A 10 -3.39 0.43 7.73
C ALA A 10 -4.92 0.42 7.68
N ALA A 11 -5.56 0.26 8.82
CA ALA A 11 -7.02 0.33 8.93
C ALA A 11 -7.43 1.52 9.82
N ALA A 12 -7.67 2.71 9.27
CA ALA A 12 -8.27 3.81 10.02
C ALA A 12 -9.74 4.04 9.61
N GLY A 13 -10.52 4.71 10.46
CA GLY A 13 -11.96 4.84 10.31
C GLY A 13 -12.39 6.27 10.00
N GLY A 14 -13.27 6.41 9.00
CA GLY A 14 -14.28 7.47 8.87
C GLY A 14 -14.09 8.49 7.73
N GLY A 15 -14.81 8.28 6.61
CA GLY A 15 -15.72 9.23 5.96
C GLY A 15 -15.19 10.18 4.88
N ALA A 16 -15.42 9.86 3.60
CA ALA A 16 -16.07 10.67 2.55
C ALA A 16 -15.89 10.01 1.16
N VAL A 17 -16.94 10.03 0.34
CA VAL A 17 -17.00 9.41 -1.01
C VAL A 17 -15.92 9.96 -1.95
N VAL A 18 -14.90 9.15 -2.25
CA VAL A 18 -13.93 9.40 -3.31
C VAL A 18 -13.67 8.10 -4.07
N GLN A 19 -13.68 8.17 -5.40
CA GLN A 19 -13.20 7.09 -6.26
C GLN A 19 -11.83 6.61 -5.78
N ALA A 20 -11.56 5.30 -5.77
CA ALA A 20 -10.29 4.75 -5.32
C ALA A 20 -9.13 5.55 -5.93
N ALA A 21 -8.38 6.27 -5.09
CA ALA A 21 -7.25 7.06 -5.52
C ALA A 21 -6.00 6.29 -5.14
N ALA A 22 -5.17 6.01 -6.13
CA ALA A 22 -3.83 5.51 -5.90
C ALA A 22 -2.80 6.55 -6.31
N THR A 23 -1.82 6.79 -5.45
CA THR A 23 -0.70 7.71 -5.70
C THR A 23 0.62 6.97 -5.66
N ASP A 24 1.62 7.48 -6.36
CA ASP A 24 2.99 6.94 -6.39
C ASP A 24 3.91 7.60 -5.35
N ALA A 25 3.33 8.39 -4.44
CA ALA A 25 4.01 9.10 -3.37
C ALA A 25 3.20 9.02 -2.07
N LEU A 26 3.91 9.07 -0.94
CA LEU A 26 3.30 9.16 0.39
C LEU A 26 3.08 10.63 0.78
N PRO A 27 1.95 10.95 1.44
CA PRO A 27 1.75 12.25 2.05
C PRO A 27 2.88 12.61 3.03
N ALA A 28 3.13 13.91 3.18
CA ALA A 28 4.08 14.40 4.19
C ALA A 28 3.60 14.01 5.60
N LEU A 29 4.56 13.72 6.48
CA LEU A 29 4.24 13.42 7.87
C LEU A 29 3.83 14.70 8.61
N PRO A 30 2.83 14.63 9.51
CA PRO A 30 2.48 15.74 10.37
C PRO A 30 3.66 16.11 11.27
N VAL A 31 3.79 17.40 11.57
CA VAL A 31 4.78 17.90 12.52
C VAL A 31 4.50 17.29 13.90
N GLY A 32 5.51 16.63 14.49
CA GLY A 32 5.41 16.08 15.84
C GLY A 32 5.02 14.60 15.95
N PHE A 33 5.24 13.78 14.92
CA PHE A 33 5.17 12.32 15.06
C PHE A 33 6.15 11.82 16.14
N THR A 34 5.63 11.47 17.31
CA THR A 34 6.38 11.08 18.52
C THR A 34 5.61 9.99 19.28
N GLY A 35 6.27 9.26 20.18
CA GLY A 35 5.64 8.24 21.03
C GLY A 35 5.29 6.93 20.30
N ARG A 36 5.87 6.71 19.11
CA ARG A 36 5.62 5.55 18.23
C ARG A 36 6.92 4.94 17.70
N GLN A 37 8.05 5.23 18.34
CA GLN A 37 9.37 4.79 17.89
C GLN A 37 9.49 3.27 17.89
N ASP A 38 9.04 2.61 18.96
CA ASP A 38 9.08 1.15 19.07
C ASP A 38 8.15 0.49 18.03
N ASP A 39 6.95 1.04 17.84
CA ASP A 39 6.00 0.58 16.80
C ASP A 39 6.61 0.74 15.40
N LEU A 40 7.30 1.86 15.14
CA LEU A 40 7.97 2.13 13.87
C LEU A 40 9.13 1.17 13.63
N GLU A 41 9.96 0.94 14.65
CA GLU A 41 11.09 -0.01 14.56
C GLU A 41 10.59 -1.43 14.29
N PHE A 42 9.51 -1.84 14.96
CA PHE A 42 8.88 -3.14 14.70
C PHE A 42 8.43 -3.27 13.24
N VAL A 43 7.71 -2.27 12.72
CA VAL A 43 7.26 -2.28 11.31
C VAL A 43 8.46 -2.31 10.38
N LEU A 44 9.50 -1.48 10.60
CA LEU A 44 10.71 -1.48 9.79
C LEU A 44 11.44 -2.84 9.82
N GLY A 45 11.43 -3.52 10.95
CA GLY A 45 11.97 -4.87 11.08
C GLY A 45 11.21 -5.92 10.24
N VAL A 46 9.93 -5.68 9.94
CA VAL A 46 9.15 -6.49 8.98
C VAL A 46 9.43 -6.06 7.53
N LEU A 47 9.62 -4.76 7.30
CA LEU A 47 9.87 -4.20 5.97
C LEU A 47 11.32 -4.37 5.49
N GLU A 48 12.23 -4.87 6.32
CA GLU A 48 13.63 -5.06 5.95
C GLU A 48 13.76 -6.14 4.84
N PRO A 49 14.32 -5.81 3.66
CA PRO A 49 14.50 -6.78 2.58
C PRO A 49 15.37 -7.97 3.01
N GLY A 50 15.00 -9.19 2.57
CA GLY A 50 15.78 -10.40 2.83
C GLY A 50 15.55 -11.08 4.18
N ARG A 51 14.64 -10.57 5.03
CA ARG A 51 14.22 -11.26 6.27
C ARG A 51 13.19 -12.38 6.09
N GLY A 52 12.54 -12.49 4.92
CA GLY A 52 11.45 -13.45 4.66
C GLY A 52 11.90 -14.77 4.01
N GLN A 53 11.06 -15.80 4.13
CA GLN A 53 11.28 -17.13 3.53
C GLN A 53 10.79 -17.23 2.07
N GLY A 54 10.90 -16.15 1.30
CA GLY A 54 10.57 -16.14 -0.13
C GLY A 54 9.13 -15.75 -0.43
N GLY A 55 8.72 -14.55 -0.04
CA GLY A 55 7.40 -14.01 -0.34
C GLY A 55 7.29 -12.55 0.11
N PRO A 56 6.24 -11.84 -0.31
CA PRO A 56 6.03 -10.46 0.09
C PRO A 56 5.89 -10.36 1.61
N ALA A 57 6.68 -9.50 2.26
CA ALA A 57 6.46 -9.19 3.66
C ALA A 57 5.19 -8.33 3.80
N VAL A 58 4.41 -8.59 4.86
CA VAL A 58 3.14 -7.91 5.11
C VAL A 58 3.09 -7.44 6.55
N ALA A 59 2.85 -6.15 6.75
CA ALA A 59 2.63 -5.56 8.06
C ALA A 59 1.19 -5.03 8.14
N VAL A 60 0.41 -5.48 9.14
CA VAL A 60 -0.98 -5.05 9.34
C VAL A 60 -1.06 -4.19 10.60
N LEU A 61 -1.49 -2.94 10.44
CA LEU A 61 -1.68 -1.98 11.53
C LEU A 61 -3.17 -1.91 11.90
N SER A 62 -3.55 -2.64 12.94
CA SER A 62 -4.91 -2.66 13.50
C SER A 62 -5.00 -1.93 14.84
N GLY A 63 -6.15 -1.32 15.12
CA GLY A 63 -6.42 -0.64 16.39
C GLY A 63 -7.56 0.35 16.28
N TRP A 64 -7.91 1.02 17.38
CA TRP A 64 -9.01 1.99 17.42
C TRP A 64 -8.82 3.15 16.42
N GLY A 65 -9.92 3.79 16.03
CA GLY A 65 -9.91 5.00 15.21
C GLY A 65 -9.10 6.12 15.89
N GLY A 66 -8.38 6.91 15.10
CA GLY A 66 -7.64 8.08 15.60
C GLY A 66 -6.32 7.79 16.33
N VAL A 67 -5.89 6.53 16.50
CA VAL A 67 -4.64 6.20 17.22
C VAL A 67 -3.34 6.44 16.43
N GLY A 68 -3.44 6.91 15.18
CA GLY A 68 -2.30 7.28 14.33
C GLY A 68 -1.72 6.18 13.43
N LYS A 69 -2.51 5.16 13.05
CA LYS A 69 -2.05 4.01 12.25
C LYS A 69 -1.64 4.40 10.83
N THR A 70 -2.44 5.22 10.16
CA THR A 70 -2.10 5.83 8.87
C THR A 70 -0.78 6.58 8.96
N THR A 71 -0.61 7.42 10.00
CA THR A 71 0.65 8.16 10.21
C THR A 71 1.84 7.23 10.42
N LEU A 72 1.66 6.13 11.17
CA LEU A 72 2.70 5.11 11.35
C LEU A 72 3.05 4.40 10.05
N ALA A 73 2.07 4.04 9.22
CA ALA A 73 2.30 3.44 7.90
C ALA A 73 3.10 4.38 6.98
N HIS A 74 2.70 5.66 6.93
CA HIS A 74 3.44 6.66 6.16
C HIS A 74 4.86 6.83 6.70
N ALA A 75 5.05 6.86 8.03
CA ALA A 75 6.36 7.02 8.64
C ALA A 75 7.28 5.84 8.32
N ALA A 76 6.76 4.60 8.38
CA ALA A 76 7.49 3.41 7.96
C ALA A 76 7.85 3.46 6.47
N GLY A 77 6.92 3.89 5.62
CA GLY A 77 7.17 4.07 4.20
C GLY A 77 8.31 5.06 3.91
N HIS A 78 8.22 6.28 4.45
CA HIS A 78 9.28 7.29 4.34
C HIS A 78 10.63 6.79 4.87
N ALA A 79 10.64 6.13 6.03
CA ALA A 79 11.86 5.60 6.61
C ALA A 79 12.47 4.48 5.74
N SER A 80 11.67 3.57 5.21
CA SER A 80 12.13 2.49 4.33
C SER A 80 12.68 3.00 2.99
N GLN A 81 12.09 4.05 2.43
CA GLN A 81 12.63 4.75 1.24
C GLN A 81 13.97 5.43 1.55
N LYS A 82 14.09 6.07 2.72
CA LYS A 82 15.35 6.69 3.17
C LYS A 82 16.49 5.68 3.33
N GLN A 83 16.17 4.43 3.70
CA GLN A 83 17.13 3.33 3.77
C GLN A 83 17.47 2.73 2.40
N GLY A 84 16.82 3.16 1.31
CA GLY A 84 17.00 2.60 -0.03
C GLY A 84 16.42 1.19 -0.21
N TRP A 85 15.58 0.74 0.72
CA TRP A 85 14.94 -0.57 0.64
C TRP A 85 13.90 -0.62 -0.48
N TYR A 86 13.15 0.47 -0.65
CA TYR A 86 12.13 0.61 -1.68
C TYR A 86 12.44 1.82 -2.55
N THR A 87 12.38 1.60 -3.86
CA THR A 87 12.65 2.63 -4.88
C THR A 87 11.39 3.38 -5.28
N GLY A 88 10.22 2.87 -4.93
CA GLY A 88 8.93 3.49 -5.17
C GLY A 88 7.88 3.05 -4.15
N VAL A 89 6.78 3.78 -4.11
CA VAL A 89 5.64 3.50 -3.23
C VAL A 89 4.36 3.63 -4.03
N LEU A 90 3.36 2.83 -3.69
CA LEU A 90 1.99 2.99 -4.12
C LEU A 90 1.15 3.14 -2.85
N LEU A 91 0.38 4.22 -2.73
CA LEU A 91 -0.61 4.39 -1.67
C LEU A 91 -1.99 4.21 -2.30
N VAL A 92 -2.85 3.40 -1.71
CA VAL A 92 -4.26 3.27 -2.08
C VAL A 92 -5.13 3.39 -0.83
N ASP A 93 -6.15 4.22 -0.88
CA ASP A 93 -7.18 4.31 0.18
C ASP A 93 -8.37 3.41 -0.18
N LEU A 94 -8.64 2.40 0.65
CA LEU A 94 -9.67 1.40 0.42
C LEU A 94 -11.05 1.82 0.98
N HIS A 95 -11.15 2.96 1.68
CA HIS A 95 -12.41 3.51 2.22
C HIS A 95 -13.29 2.46 2.92
N GLY A 96 -12.70 1.46 3.58
CA GLY A 96 -13.40 0.24 4.01
C GLY A 96 -14.46 0.46 5.10
N TYR A 97 -14.49 1.64 5.71
CA TYR A 97 -15.44 2.01 6.76
C TYR A 97 -16.47 3.04 6.29
N ASP A 98 -16.48 3.38 5.00
CA ASP A 98 -17.44 4.31 4.42
C ASP A 98 -18.76 3.61 4.09
N PRO A 99 -19.88 4.35 4.01
CA PRO A 99 -21.18 3.79 3.62
C PRO A 99 -21.17 3.12 2.24
N GLN A 100 -20.19 3.47 1.40
CA GLN A 100 -19.90 2.87 0.11
C GLN A 100 -18.40 2.53 0.09
N PRO A 101 -18.00 1.32 0.51
CA PRO A 101 -16.60 0.93 0.48
C PRO A 101 -16.09 0.86 -0.96
N THR A 102 -14.79 1.09 -1.14
CA THR A 102 -14.17 0.94 -2.46
C THR A 102 -14.28 -0.51 -2.92
N LEU A 103 -14.80 -0.74 -4.13
CA LEU A 103 -14.78 -2.07 -4.72
C LEU A 103 -13.32 -2.45 -5.03
N ALA A 104 -12.95 -3.71 -4.79
CA ALA A 104 -11.61 -4.20 -5.08
C ALA A 104 -11.18 -3.91 -6.53
N GLU A 105 -12.12 -3.95 -7.46
CA GLU A 105 -11.92 -3.67 -8.87
C GLU A 105 -11.56 -2.21 -9.15
N ASP A 106 -12.14 -1.26 -8.39
CA ASP A 106 -11.84 0.17 -8.52
C ASP A 106 -10.46 0.49 -7.93
N ALA A 107 -10.11 -0.12 -6.79
CA ALA A 107 -8.78 -0.02 -6.21
C ALA A 107 -7.71 -0.57 -7.16
N LEU A 108 -7.99 -1.70 -7.80
CA LEU A 108 -7.07 -2.33 -8.74
C LEU A 108 -6.88 -1.48 -10.01
N GLU A 109 -7.95 -0.87 -10.52
CA GLU A 109 -7.85 0.09 -11.63
C GLU A 109 -6.99 1.29 -11.25
N ALA A 110 -7.21 1.87 -10.07
CA ALA A 110 -6.42 3.00 -9.57
C ALA A 110 -4.93 2.65 -9.48
N LEU A 111 -4.60 1.49 -8.92
CA LEU A 111 -3.23 0.98 -8.82
C LEU A 111 -2.59 0.79 -10.20
N LEU A 112 -3.31 0.21 -11.17
CA LEU A 112 -2.84 0.05 -12.54
C LEU A 112 -2.54 1.41 -13.20
N ARG A 113 -3.40 2.40 -13.00
CA ARG A 113 -3.19 3.77 -13.50
C ARG A 113 -1.96 4.41 -12.86
N SER A 114 -1.79 4.27 -11.54
CA SER A 114 -0.60 4.75 -10.82
C SER A 114 0.70 4.07 -11.30
N LEU A 115 0.60 2.80 -11.71
CA LEU A 115 1.70 2.08 -12.35
C LEU A 115 2.00 2.53 -13.78
N GLY A 116 1.23 3.45 -14.35
CA GLY A 116 1.41 4.01 -15.70
C GLY A 116 0.59 3.32 -16.80
N VAL A 117 -0.35 2.43 -16.45
CA VAL A 117 -1.22 1.78 -17.44
C VAL A 117 -2.31 2.75 -17.87
N ARG A 118 -2.40 2.98 -19.18
CA ARG A 118 -3.47 3.81 -19.77
C ARG A 118 -4.83 3.13 -19.61
N LEU A 119 -5.88 3.91 -19.37
CA LEU A 119 -7.23 3.40 -19.09
C LEU A 119 -7.74 2.48 -20.21
N GLU A 120 -7.46 2.81 -21.48
CA GLU A 120 -7.85 2.00 -22.63
C GLU A 120 -7.18 0.62 -22.70
N HIS A 121 -6.11 0.40 -21.94
CA HIS A 121 -5.42 -0.89 -21.84
C HIS A 121 -5.82 -1.69 -20.59
N ILE A 122 -6.63 -1.11 -19.70
CA ILE A 122 -7.07 -1.80 -18.49
C ILE A 122 -8.24 -2.73 -18.87
N PRO A 123 -8.14 -4.04 -18.62
CA PRO A 123 -9.24 -4.96 -18.88
C PRO A 123 -10.51 -4.58 -18.08
N PRO A 124 -11.68 -5.04 -18.54
CA PRO A 124 -12.89 -5.01 -17.72
C PRO A 124 -12.65 -5.70 -16.36
N PRO A 125 -13.47 -5.37 -15.33
CA PRO A 125 -13.36 -5.99 -14.01
C PRO A 125 -13.27 -7.52 -14.04
N GLY A 126 -12.42 -8.09 -13.18
CA GLY A 126 -12.19 -9.52 -13.05
C GLY A 126 -10.73 -9.96 -13.26
N ALA A 127 -10.53 -11.27 -13.45
CA ALA A 127 -9.20 -11.92 -13.39
C ALA A 127 -8.14 -11.32 -14.36
N GLY A 128 -8.55 -10.77 -15.50
CA GLY A 128 -7.64 -10.12 -16.43
C GLY A 128 -6.93 -8.88 -15.84
N ARG A 129 -7.65 -8.13 -14.99
CA ARG A 129 -7.12 -6.95 -14.32
C ARG A 129 -6.09 -7.32 -13.25
N GLU A 130 -6.34 -8.41 -12.51
CA GLU A 130 -5.38 -8.96 -11.53
C GLU A 130 -4.11 -9.48 -12.21
N ALA A 131 -4.26 -10.18 -13.34
CA ALA A 131 -3.14 -10.68 -14.11
C ALA A 131 -2.26 -9.53 -14.63
N LEU A 132 -2.88 -8.46 -15.15
CA LEU A 132 -2.16 -7.27 -15.59
C LEU A 132 -1.43 -6.59 -14.43
N TYR A 133 -2.07 -6.44 -13.27
CA TYR A 133 -1.45 -5.84 -12.09
C TYR A 133 -0.20 -6.61 -11.66
N ARG A 134 -0.29 -7.95 -11.57
CA ARG A 134 0.87 -8.81 -11.26
C ARG A 134 1.96 -8.69 -12.32
N SER A 135 1.60 -8.61 -13.60
CA SER A 135 2.57 -8.41 -14.69
C SER A 135 3.32 -7.08 -14.55
N GLN A 136 2.65 -5.99 -14.19
CA GLN A 136 3.30 -4.70 -13.97
C GLN A 136 4.26 -4.74 -12.78
N LEU A 137 3.88 -5.40 -11.68
CA LEU A 137 4.79 -5.57 -10.53
C LEU A 137 6.03 -6.40 -10.88
N ASN A 138 5.86 -7.47 -11.66
CA ASN A 138 6.99 -8.28 -12.14
C ASN A 138 7.95 -7.45 -13.00
N ALA A 139 7.43 -6.67 -13.95
CA ALA A 139 8.25 -5.84 -14.81
C ALA A 139 9.07 -4.80 -14.01
N ARG A 140 8.46 -4.21 -12.97
CA ARG A 140 9.13 -3.29 -12.04
C ARG A 140 10.26 -4.00 -11.28
N GLN A 141 9.97 -5.18 -10.73
CA GLN A 141 10.98 -6.00 -10.04
C GLN A 141 12.15 -6.38 -10.96
N GLU A 142 11.87 -6.80 -12.19
CA GLU A 142 12.90 -7.15 -13.19
C GLU A 142 13.77 -5.95 -13.57
N ALA A 143 13.19 -4.74 -13.55
CA ALA A 143 13.92 -3.48 -13.71
C ALA A 143 14.72 -3.07 -12.45
N GLY A 144 14.68 -3.86 -11.37
CA GLY A 144 15.34 -3.57 -10.10
C GLY A 144 14.56 -2.61 -9.20
N GLU A 145 13.31 -2.29 -9.54
CA GLU A 145 12.44 -1.48 -8.70
C GLU A 145 11.79 -2.32 -7.62
N ARG A 146 11.91 -1.86 -6.37
CA ARG A 146 11.22 -2.46 -5.22
C ARG A 146 10.10 -1.50 -4.79
N LEU A 147 8.87 -1.91 -5.03
CA LEU A 147 7.69 -1.13 -4.68
C LEU A 147 7.17 -1.53 -3.30
N LEU A 148 6.90 -0.52 -2.48
CA LEU A 148 6.09 -0.65 -1.27
C LEU A 148 4.63 -0.32 -1.61
N LEU A 149 3.68 -1.20 -1.32
CA LEU A 149 2.25 -0.89 -1.35
C LEU A 149 1.77 -0.54 0.06
N VAL A 150 1.20 0.65 0.22
CA VAL A 150 0.45 1.05 1.42
C VAL A 150 -1.03 1.02 1.08
N ALA A 151 -1.78 0.12 1.72
CA ALA A 151 -3.23 0.06 1.61
C ALA A 151 -3.85 0.62 2.89
N ASP A 152 -4.43 1.82 2.83
CA ASP A 152 -5.04 2.48 3.98
C ASP A 152 -6.55 2.24 4.06
N ASN A 153 -7.12 2.41 5.25
CA ASN A 153 -8.53 2.18 5.57
C ASN A 153 -9.09 0.82 5.09
N ALA A 154 -8.26 -0.22 5.10
CA ALA A 154 -8.73 -1.56 4.77
C ALA A 154 -9.75 -2.05 5.82
N SER A 155 -10.85 -2.65 5.37
CA SER A 155 -11.80 -3.35 6.23
C SER A 155 -12.06 -4.75 5.69
N SER A 156 -12.44 -5.66 6.60
CA SER A 156 -12.67 -7.07 6.26
C SER A 156 -14.09 -7.34 5.77
N VAL A 157 -14.82 -6.34 5.27
CA VAL A 157 -16.21 -6.59 4.83
C VAL A 157 -16.20 -7.57 3.67
N SER A 158 -16.69 -8.76 3.97
CA SER A 158 -16.88 -9.90 3.08
C SER A 158 -18.22 -9.79 2.39
#